data_AF-A0A8S2J1N8-F1
#
_entry.id   AF-A0A8S2J1N8-F1
#
_cell.length_a   1.000
_cell.length_b   1.000
_cell.length_c   1.000
_cell.angle_alpha   90.00
_cell.angle_beta   90.00
_cell.angle_gamma   90.00
#
_symmetry.space_group_name_H-M   'P 1'
#
loop_
_entity.id
_entity.type
_entity.pdbx_description
1 polymer ?
#
loop_
_entity_poly.entity_id
_entity_poly.type
_entity_poly.pdbx_seq_one_letter_code
_entity_poly.pdbx_strand_id
1 'polypeptide(L)'
;YSRNLNIVGVPDHVSDKAIEWYTRDSFVYRLINHAFRTEDIALWYLFRFYIIDLCKQLESVHRIQQQQQQKTDCCLKLYRGQSQMPSAELNYLKDNIGRLVSTNGFLSTSKSIAVAKQFIGGASDKNERFRVVLYEITVDCSLKDLVFVDIDKYLSRSHENEILFNINSVFQIEQVYQDDDQEGSNGVWTIQMKATDEGTADIKEQLELIRKKFETCSSMNNILFGRLLLDMGHYTKAESYFQMMLNVLPKKHKDRASIYDHIGDVHMHTTNWNEAFKCFSQAYEIKMTSCHHRYLSETLNNIGNYYKAIEYFDMACSFYESALNCEKTDENNNCIIQLNLCSIYLKQKRYDQALDLCLTARDKLQQVQPALYTEIIYCHGIIGDIYFNQQEYTTAESFYFTAFKMSKIYLVIGDRLRTKCIEALIDLYEKQDRRQCAIAFCREQLSFHEKYLSVDNSHHTATIAHLLLKLCELCAEDESKKLSYCEKALKISVENICLEYELITKCLMLVGHYYKDNQVKDKARSHYLSAKEIQVKIYPPEHPIHTQTQELIDSEISIFFCLRPRTRALPSL
;
A
#
# COMPACT_ATOMS: atom_id res chain seq x y z
N TYR A 1 6.29 -17.82 -26.32
CA TYR A 1 6.05 -18.62 -25.10
C TYR A 1 4.78 -18.15 -24.37
N SER A 2 3.66 -17.74 -24.98
CA SER A 2 2.68 -18.38 -25.88
C SER A 2 2.00 -19.65 -25.31
N ARG A 3 0.92 -19.43 -24.56
CA ARG A 3 -0.34 -20.23 -24.43
C ARG A 3 -0.30 -21.73 -24.08
N ASN A 4 0.86 -22.40 -24.09
CA ASN A 4 0.98 -23.83 -23.80
C ASN A 4 1.85 -24.11 -22.58
N LEU A 5 1.72 -23.31 -21.52
CA LEU A 5 2.03 -23.84 -20.20
C LEU A 5 0.80 -24.64 -19.79
N ASN A 6 0.79 -25.92 -20.19
CA ASN A 6 0.07 -26.94 -19.45
C ASN A 6 0.41 -26.66 -17.99
N ILE A 7 -0.57 -26.18 -17.22
CA ILE A 7 -0.48 -26.17 -15.77
C ILE A 7 0.02 -27.56 -15.43
N VAL A 8 1.18 -27.68 -14.78
CA VAL A 8 1.73 -29.00 -14.43
C VAL A 8 0.66 -29.69 -13.58
N GLY A 9 -0.09 -30.62 -14.19
CA GLY A 9 -1.26 -31.29 -13.59
C GLY A 9 -2.64 -31.05 -14.23
N VAL A 10 -2.81 -30.17 -15.23
CA VAL A 10 -4.09 -30.01 -15.96
C VAL A 10 -3.84 -30.12 -17.48
N PRO A 11 -3.81 -31.33 -18.05
CA PRO A 11 -3.41 -31.56 -19.44
C PRO A 11 -4.36 -30.98 -20.51
N ASP A 12 -5.60 -30.63 -20.13
CA ASP A 12 -6.69 -30.26 -21.08
C ASP A 12 -7.42 -28.94 -20.71
N HIS A 13 -6.73 -27.94 -20.15
CA HIS A 13 -7.36 -26.65 -19.87
C HIS A 13 -7.65 -25.87 -21.17
N VAL A 14 -8.93 -25.79 -21.54
CA VAL A 14 -9.46 -24.86 -22.55
C VAL A 14 -10.06 -23.67 -21.83
N SER A 15 -9.74 -22.43 -22.25
CA SER A 15 -10.17 -21.18 -21.61
C SER A 15 -11.67 -21.12 -21.31
N ASP A 16 -12.48 -21.76 -22.15
CA ASP A 16 -13.94 -21.70 -22.09
C ASP A 16 -14.55 -22.68 -21.06
N LYS A 17 -13.72 -23.38 -20.29
CA LYS A 17 -14.14 -24.32 -19.23
C LYS A 17 -13.59 -23.98 -17.85
N ALA A 18 -13.06 -22.77 -17.66
CA ALA A 18 -12.48 -22.34 -16.38
C ALA A 18 -13.46 -22.48 -15.21
N ILE A 19 -14.73 -22.06 -15.35
CA ILE A 19 -15.78 -22.19 -14.32
C ILE A 19 -15.98 -23.67 -13.95
N GLU A 20 -16.06 -24.57 -14.94
CA GLU A 20 -16.24 -26.00 -14.70
C GLU A 20 -15.06 -26.59 -13.91
N TRP A 21 -13.83 -26.18 -14.22
CA TRP A 21 -12.65 -26.59 -13.45
C TRP A 21 -12.64 -26.01 -12.03
N TYR A 22 -13.21 -24.81 -11.84
CA TYR A 22 -13.28 -24.15 -10.55
C TYR A 22 -14.29 -24.84 -9.62
N THR A 23 -15.42 -25.30 -10.17
CA THR A 23 -16.52 -25.91 -9.40
C THR A 23 -16.39 -27.43 -9.25
N ARG A 24 -15.52 -28.08 -10.04
CA ARG A 24 -15.19 -29.50 -9.87
C ARG A 24 -14.47 -29.73 -8.54
N ASP A 25 -14.78 -30.85 -7.89
CA ASP A 25 -14.04 -31.37 -6.73
C ASP A 25 -12.62 -31.74 -7.16
N SER A 26 -11.75 -30.74 -7.19
CA SER A 26 -10.39 -30.79 -7.68
C SER A 26 -9.47 -29.95 -6.80
N PHE A 27 -8.16 -30.05 -7.02
CA PHE A 27 -7.21 -29.23 -6.29
C PHE A 27 -7.27 -27.75 -6.69
N VAL A 28 -7.85 -27.42 -7.86
CA VAL A 28 -7.86 -26.05 -8.43
C VAL A 28 -8.61 -25.09 -7.51
N TYR A 29 -9.85 -25.42 -7.14
CA TYR A 29 -10.65 -24.63 -6.18
C TYR A 29 -9.89 -24.37 -4.88
N ARG A 30 -9.31 -25.43 -4.29
CA ARG A 30 -8.63 -25.36 -3.00
C ARG A 30 -7.37 -24.50 -3.06
N LEU A 31 -6.53 -24.68 -4.09
CA LEU A 31 -5.30 -23.92 -4.24
C LEU A 31 -5.56 -22.45 -4.55
N ILE A 32 -6.55 -22.12 -5.38
CA ILE A 32 -6.87 -20.73 -5.72
C ILE A 32 -7.45 -20.00 -4.52
N ASN A 33 -8.42 -20.60 -3.83
CA ASN A 33 -8.98 -20.00 -2.61
C ASN A 33 -7.96 -19.92 -1.48
N HIS A 34 -7.03 -20.88 -1.40
CA HIS A 34 -5.89 -20.78 -0.49
C HIS A 34 -4.99 -19.61 -0.88
N ALA A 35 -4.60 -19.49 -2.15
CA ALA A 35 -3.73 -18.43 -2.64
C ALA A 35 -4.30 -17.03 -2.37
N PHE A 36 -5.60 -16.81 -2.60
CA PHE A 36 -6.25 -15.54 -2.27
C PHE A 36 -6.33 -15.30 -0.76
N ARG A 37 -6.59 -16.33 0.05
CA ARG A 37 -6.68 -16.20 1.52
C ARG A 37 -5.33 -15.94 2.18
N THR A 38 -4.25 -16.54 1.67
CA THR A 38 -2.90 -16.39 2.23
C THR A 38 -2.07 -15.34 1.51
N GLU A 39 -2.63 -14.72 0.45
CA GLU A 39 -1.93 -13.76 -0.41
C GLU A 39 -0.58 -14.29 -0.92
N ASP A 40 -0.55 -15.59 -1.23
CA ASP A 40 0.66 -16.27 -1.69
C ASP A 40 0.93 -15.89 -3.15
N ILE A 41 1.94 -15.04 -3.32
CA ILE A 41 2.37 -14.51 -4.60
C ILE A 41 2.86 -15.59 -5.56
N ALA A 42 3.50 -16.64 -5.04
CA ALA A 42 3.99 -17.72 -5.89
C ALA A 42 2.80 -18.47 -6.50
N LEU A 43 1.76 -18.72 -5.72
CA LEU A 43 0.51 -19.32 -6.20
C LEU A 43 -0.26 -18.38 -7.13
N TRP A 44 -0.38 -17.08 -6.81
CA TRP A 44 -0.99 -16.11 -7.73
C TRP A 44 -0.28 -16.08 -9.07
N TYR A 45 1.05 -16.03 -9.06
CA TYR A 45 1.83 -16.07 -10.28
C TYR A 45 1.58 -17.38 -11.03
N LEU A 46 1.65 -18.54 -10.37
CA LEU A 46 1.43 -19.83 -11.00
C LEU A 46 0.04 -19.95 -11.66
N PHE A 47 -1.01 -19.49 -10.98
CA PHE A 47 -2.40 -19.59 -11.43
C PHE A 47 -2.89 -18.37 -12.22
N ARG A 48 -2.07 -17.34 -12.45
CA ARG A 48 -2.49 -16.08 -13.08
C ARG A 48 -3.28 -16.25 -14.39
N PHE A 49 -2.84 -17.16 -15.25
CA PHE A 49 -3.52 -17.41 -16.54
C PHE A 49 -4.91 -18.00 -16.33
N TYR A 50 -5.03 -18.96 -15.41
CA TYR A 50 -6.30 -19.56 -15.06
C TYR A 50 -7.24 -18.54 -14.39
N ILE A 51 -6.73 -17.71 -13.47
CA ILE A 51 -7.51 -16.66 -12.80
C ILE A 51 -8.06 -15.68 -13.85
N ILE A 52 -7.21 -15.25 -14.82
CA ILE A 52 -7.62 -14.37 -15.91
C ILE A 52 -8.72 -15.02 -16.76
N ASP A 53 -8.57 -16.29 -17.13
CA ASP A 53 -9.55 -17.01 -17.93
C ASP A 53 -10.87 -17.20 -17.19
N LEU A 54 -10.83 -17.50 -15.88
CA LEU A 54 -12.01 -17.59 -15.01
C LEU A 54 -12.76 -16.26 -14.91
N CYS A 55 -12.06 -15.15 -14.67
CA CYS A 55 -12.68 -13.81 -14.64
C CYS A 55 -13.35 -13.47 -15.97
N LYS A 56 -12.66 -13.71 -17.10
CA LYS A 56 -13.23 -13.47 -18.44
C LYS A 56 -14.46 -14.33 -18.72
N GLN A 57 -14.41 -15.61 -18.32
CA GLN A 57 -15.54 -16.50 -18.50
C GLN A 57 -16.74 -16.03 -17.67
N LEU A 58 -16.53 -15.66 -16.40
CA LEU A 58 -17.58 -15.11 -15.54
C LEU A 58 -18.20 -13.85 -16.14
N GLU A 59 -17.40 -12.91 -16.63
CA GLU A 59 -17.90 -11.72 -17.33
C GLU A 59 -18.74 -12.07 -18.57
N SER A 60 -18.28 -13.03 -19.38
CA SER A 60 -18.99 -13.42 -20.59
C SER A 60 -20.35 -14.08 -20.29
N VAL A 61 -20.40 -14.96 -19.30
CA VAL A 61 -21.62 -15.68 -18.89
C VAL A 61 -22.59 -14.71 -18.20
N HIS A 62 -22.08 -13.81 -17.37
CA HIS A 62 -22.88 -12.77 -16.73
C HIS A 62 -23.58 -11.86 -17.75
N ARG A 63 -22.88 -11.44 -18.83
CA ARG A 63 -23.50 -10.66 -19.91
C ARG A 63 -24.63 -11.42 -20.60
N ILE A 64 -24.47 -12.73 -20.83
CA ILE A 64 -25.52 -13.57 -21.40
C ILE A 64 -26.71 -13.69 -20.45
N GLN A 65 -26.46 -13.87 -19.15
CA GLN A 65 -27.48 -13.92 -18.11
C GLN A 65 -28.30 -12.61 -18.05
N GLN A 66 -27.64 -11.45 -18.08
CA GLN A 66 -28.31 -10.15 -18.11
C GLN A 66 -29.17 -9.97 -19.37
N GLN A 67 -28.69 -10.41 -20.54
CA GLN A 67 -29.48 -10.35 -21.79
C GLN A 67 -30.72 -11.23 -21.73
N GLN A 68 -30.65 -12.40 -21.07
CA GLN A 68 -31.77 -13.31 -20.89
C GLN A 68 -32.77 -12.83 -19.83
N GLN A 69 -32.32 -12.05 -18.84
CA GLN A 69 -33.11 -11.52 -17.72
C GLN A 69 -33.78 -10.15 -18.00
N GLN A 70 -33.81 -9.68 -19.25
CA GLN A 70 -34.43 -8.40 -19.63
C GLN A 70 -35.94 -8.32 -19.27
N LYS A 71 -36.29 -7.96 -18.02
CA LYS A 71 -37.46 -7.15 -17.58
C LYS A 71 -37.90 -7.27 -16.11
N THR A 72 -37.20 -7.95 -15.22
CA THR A 72 -37.62 -7.99 -13.80
C THR A 72 -36.58 -7.37 -12.89
N ASP A 73 -36.94 -6.27 -12.22
CA ASP A 73 -36.30 -5.80 -10.98
C ASP A 73 -36.36 -6.94 -9.97
N CYS A 74 -35.34 -7.81 -10.01
CA CYS A 74 -35.27 -8.98 -9.16
C CYS A 74 -34.19 -8.74 -8.13
N CYS A 75 -34.62 -8.58 -6.87
CA CYS A 75 -33.74 -8.59 -5.73
C CYS A 75 -33.51 -10.06 -5.32
N LEU A 76 -32.27 -10.52 -5.38
CA LEU A 76 -31.88 -11.86 -4.96
C LEU A 76 -31.33 -11.83 -3.53
N LYS A 77 -31.75 -12.80 -2.72
CA LYS A 77 -31.16 -13.06 -1.40
C LYS A 77 -30.27 -14.29 -1.47
N LEU A 78 -29.02 -14.12 -1.05
CA LEU A 78 -27.98 -15.13 -1.08
C LEU A 78 -27.38 -15.32 0.30
N TYR A 79 -26.93 -16.53 0.59
CA TYR A 79 -26.44 -16.93 1.90
C TYR A 79 -25.08 -17.61 1.78
N ARG A 80 -24.20 -17.36 2.74
CA ARG A 80 -22.91 -18.06 2.85
C ARG A 80 -22.60 -18.32 4.31
N GLY A 81 -22.28 -19.58 4.63
CA GLY A 81 -21.81 -19.97 5.95
C GLY A 81 -20.29 -20.03 6.03
N GLN A 82 -19.71 -19.56 7.14
CA GLN A 82 -18.29 -19.65 7.44
C GLN A 82 -18.08 -20.06 8.91
N SER A 83 -17.50 -21.23 9.13
CA SER A 83 -17.30 -21.80 10.47
C SER A 83 -16.07 -21.28 11.21
N GLN A 84 -15.07 -20.75 10.49
CA GLN A 84 -13.79 -20.31 11.04
C GLN A 84 -13.45 -18.89 10.58
N MET A 85 -14.11 -17.88 11.16
CA MET A 85 -13.74 -16.47 10.97
C MET A 85 -12.92 -15.97 12.16
N PRO A 86 -11.71 -15.40 11.97
CA PRO A 86 -10.97 -14.76 13.05
C PRO A 86 -11.78 -13.64 13.74
N SER A 87 -11.72 -13.57 15.07
CA SER A 87 -12.44 -12.53 15.82
C SER A 87 -12.01 -11.10 15.45
N ALA A 88 -10.76 -10.91 15.03
CA ALA A 88 -10.26 -9.63 14.54
C ALA A 88 -10.95 -9.19 13.25
N GLU A 89 -11.18 -10.12 12.32
CA GLU A 89 -11.87 -9.84 11.06
C GLU A 89 -13.36 -9.53 11.30
N LEU A 90 -14.00 -10.19 12.26
CA LEU A 90 -15.37 -9.87 12.66
C LEU A 90 -15.46 -8.46 13.28
N ASN A 91 -14.52 -8.09 14.15
CA ASN A 91 -14.47 -6.74 14.72
C ASN A 91 -14.21 -5.68 13.64
N TYR A 92 -13.37 -5.99 12.65
CA TYR A 92 -13.18 -5.13 11.50
C TYR A 92 -14.49 -4.86 10.74
N LEU A 93 -15.33 -5.87 10.51
CA LEU A 93 -16.63 -5.67 9.87
C LEU A 93 -17.60 -4.85 10.74
N LYS A 94 -17.56 -5.00 12.07
CA LYS A 94 -18.34 -4.19 13.01
C LYS A 94 -17.95 -2.71 12.98
N ASP A 95 -16.64 -2.44 12.94
CA ASP A 95 -16.11 -1.07 12.90
C ASP A 95 -16.41 -0.36 11.57
N ASN A 96 -16.80 -1.11 10.53
CA ASN A 96 -17.04 -0.61 9.17
C ASN A 96 -18.51 -0.75 8.72
N ILE A 97 -19.47 -0.80 9.65
CA ILE A 97 -20.90 -0.73 9.32
C ILE A 97 -21.20 0.55 8.53
N GLY A 98 -21.96 0.42 7.44
CA GLY A 98 -22.30 1.48 6.49
C GLY A 98 -21.23 1.75 5.42
N ARG A 99 -20.04 1.14 5.53
CA ARG A 99 -18.95 1.29 4.55
C ARG A 99 -18.95 0.16 3.52
N LEU A 100 -18.21 0.38 2.45
CA LEU A 100 -17.98 -0.58 1.37
C LEU A 100 -16.82 -1.52 1.72
N VAL A 101 -16.98 -2.80 1.42
CA VAL A 101 -15.95 -3.85 1.52
C VAL A 101 -15.88 -4.60 0.20
N SER A 102 -14.67 -4.95 -0.23
CA SER A 102 -14.44 -5.78 -1.42
C SER A 102 -13.94 -7.16 -1.03
N THR A 103 -14.14 -8.12 -1.94
CA THR A 103 -13.65 -9.49 -1.77
C THR A 103 -12.29 -9.66 -2.45
N ASN A 104 -11.31 -10.21 -1.71
CA ASN A 104 -9.96 -10.49 -2.23
C ASN A 104 -9.91 -11.72 -3.16
N GLY A 105 -11.01 -12.46 -3.30
CA GLY A 105 -11.12 -13.66 -4.13
C GLY A 105 -12.56 -13.90 -4.57
N PHE A 106 -12.80 -15.01 -5.27
CA PHE A 106 -14.14 -15.37 -5.73
C PHE A 106 -15.03 -15.73 -4.54
N LEU A 107 -16.24 -15.17 -4.49
CA LEU A 107 -17.19 -15.43 -3.41
C LEU A 107 -18.29 -16.38 -3.90
N SER A 108 -18.31 -17.58 -3.33
CA SER A 108 -19.36 -18.58 -3.56
C SER A 108 -20.49 -18.41 -2.54
N THR A 109 -21.74 -18.40 -3.00
CA THR A 109 -22.94 -18.18 -2.19
C THR A 109 -24.06 -19.10 -2.66
N SER A 110 -25.07 -19.37 -1.82
CA SER A 110 -26.23 -20.19 -2.17
C SER A 110 -27.53 -19.39 -2.05
N LYS A 111 -28.52 -19.66 -2.90
CA LYS A 111 -29.88 -19.13 -2.74
C LYS A 111 -30.62 -19.74 -1.52
N SER A 112 -30.11 -20.85 -0.96
CA SER A 112 -30.73 -21.55 0.16
C SER A 112 -29.96 -21.33 1.47
N ILE A 113 -30.64 -20.75 2.47
CA ILE A 113 -30.09 -20.62 3.82
C ILE A 113 -29.75 -21.98 4.46
N ALA A 114 -30.51 -23.04 4.12
CA ALA A 114 -30.27 -24.37 4.65
C ALA A 114 -28.91 -24.93 4.19
N VAL A 115 -28.54 -24.67 2.93
CA VAL A 115 -27.24 -25.06 2.37
C VAL A 115 -26.13 -24.25 3.05
N ALA A 116 -26.29 -22.94 3.20
CA ALA A 116 -25.32 -22.11 3.91
C ALA A 116 -25.09 -22.55 5.37
N LYS A 117 -26.16 -22.96 6.07
CA LYS A 117 -26.06 -23.49 7.45
C LYS A 117 -25.32 -24.82 7.55
N GLN A 118 -25.24 -25.63 6.49
CA GLN A 118 -24.41 -26.84 6.49
C GLN A 118 -22.91 -26.53 6.59
N PHE A 119 -22.47 -25.40 6.00
CA PHE A 119 -21.07 -24.96 6.02
C PHE A 119 -20.65 -24.31 7.35
N ILE A 120 -21.61 -23.97 8.21
CA ILE A 120 -21.37 -23.42 9.55
C ILE A 120 -20.90 -24.52 10.53
N GLY A 121 -21.16 -25.80 10.23
CA GLY A 121 -20.75 -26.93 11.09
C GLY A 121 -21.48 -26.96 12.44
N GLY A 122 -21.53 -28.12 13.08
CA GLY A 122 -21.96 -28.19 14.48
C GLY A 122 -20.92 -27.50 15.36
N ALA A 123 -21.34 -26.59 16.24
CA ALA A 123 -20.53 -25.73 17.13
C ALA A 123 -19.61 -26.52 18.10
N SER A 124 -18.68 -27.30 17.57
CA SER A 124 -17.95 -28.34 18.30
C SER A 124 -16.46 -28.06 18.49
N ASP A 125 -15.85 -27.16 17.71
CA ASP A 125 -14.49 -26.67 17.98
C ASP A 125 -14.53 -25.31 18.68
N LYS A 126 -14.55 -25.38 20.01
CA LYS A 126 -14.63 -24.28 20.98
C LYS A 126 -13.33 -23.48 21.06
N ASN A 127 -12.91 -22.82 19.99
CA ASN A 127 -11.82 -21.85 20.04
C ASN A 127 -12.36 -20.42 20.08
N GLU A 128 -12.16 -19.69 21.18
CA GLU A 128 -12.55 -18.28 21.34
C GLU A 128 -11.98 -17.36 20.24
N ARG A 129 -10.91 -17.80 19.58
CA ARG A 129 -10.28 -17.08 18.47
C ARG A 129 -11.14 -17.03 17.22
N PHE A 130 -11.97 -18.05 16.97
CA PHE A 130 -12.79 -18.16 15.77
C PHE A 130 -14.27 -18.00 16.10
N ARG A 131 -14.99 -17.33 15.19
CA ARG A 131 -16.42 -17.10 15.26
C ARG A 131 -17.08 -17.75 14.05
N VAL A 132 -18.28 -18.25 14.29
CA VAL A 132 -19.15 -18.82 13.28
C VAL A 132 -20.02 -17.69 12.73
N VAL A 133 -20.03 -17.56 11.40
CA VAL A 133 -20.66 -16.44 10.71
C VAL A 133 -21.57 -16.92 9.59
N LEU A 134 -22.75 -16.30 9.51
CA LEU A 134 -23.68 -16.39 8.39
C LEU A 134 -23.73 -15.04 7.68
N TYR A 135 -23.38 -15.03 6.40
CA TYR A 135 -23.58 -13.87 5.54
C TYR A 135 -24.97 -13.94 4.90
N GLU A 136 -25.71 -12.84 4.99
CA GLU A 136 -26.94 -12.59 4.26
C GLU A 136 -26.68 -11.46 3.26
N ILE A 137 -26.69 -11.80 1.97
CA ILE A 137 -26.29 -10.90 0.90
C ILE A 137 -27.51 -10.59 0.04
N THR A 138 -27.85 -9.32 -0.03
CA THR A 138 -28.92 -8.81 -0.91
C THR A 138 -28.29 -8.29 -2.20
N VAL A 139 -28.76 -8.76 -3.36
CA VAL A 139 -28.24 -8.37 -4.68
C VAL A 139 -29.35 -7.79 -5.53
N ASP A 140 -29.14 -6.57 -6.01
CA ASP A 140 -29.93 -6.00 -7.10
C ASP A 140 -29.38 -6.49 -8.45
N CYS A 141 -30.17 -7.26 -9.19
CA CYS A 141 -29.75 -7.81 -10.48
C CYS A 141 -29.66 -6.75 -11.59
N SER A 142 -30.09 -5.51 -11.35
CA SER A 142 -29.98 -4.41 -12.31
C SER A 142 -28.58 -3.78 -12.36
N LEU A 143 -27.73 -4.07 -11.37
CA LEU A 143 -26.36 -3.56 -11.29
C LEU A 143 -25.51 -4.08 -12.45
N LYS A 144 -24.98 -3.16 -13.27
CA LYS A 144 -24.29 -3.51 -14.52
C LYS A 144 -22.85 -3.94 -14.32
N ASP A 145 -22.22 -3.37 -13.31
CA ASP A 145 -20.78 -3.50 -13.07
C ASP A 145 -20.44 -4.61 -12.06
N LEU A 146 -21.45 -5.15 -11.37
CA LEU A 146 -21.32 -6.28 -10.46
C LEU A 146 -21.43 -7.62 -11.21
N VAL A 147 -20.32 -8.33 -11.34
CA VAL A 147 -20.26 -9.60 -12.09
C VAL A 147 -20.51 -10.78 -11.16
N PHE A 148 -21.63 -11.47 -11.36
CA PHE A 148 -21.97 -12.73 -10.68
C PHE A 148 -22.67 -13.70 -11.64
N VAL A 149 -22.50 -15.00 -11.42
CA VAL A 149 -23.03 -16.03 -12.31
C VAL A 149 -23.74 -17.11 -11.51
N ASP A 150 -24.91 -17.50 -11.96
CA ASP A 150 -25.58 -18.74 -11.54
C ASP A 150 -24.84 -19.94 -12.15
N ILE A 151 -24.14 -20.70 -11.31
CA ILE A 151 -23.26 -21.78 -11.75
C ILE A 151 -23.88 -23.17 -11.65
N ASP A 152 -25.19 -23.28 -11.35
CA ASP A 152 -25.90 -24.56 -11.27
C ASP A 152 -25.74 -25.42 -12.54
N LYS A 153 -25.66 -24.77 -13.71
CA LYS A 153 -25.49 -25.45 -15.00
C LYS A 153 -24.12 -26.12 -15.16
N TYR A 154 -23.14 -25.77 -14.33
CA TYR A 154 -21.77 -26.26 -14.38
C TYR A 154 -21.45 -27.23 -13.23
N LEU A 155 -22.36 -27.41 -12.28
CA LEU A 155 -22.21 -28.36 -11.17
C LEU A 155 -22.49 -29.78 -11.66
N SER A 156 -21.53 -30.70 -11.43
CA SER A 156 -21.64 -32.08 -11.89
C SER A 156 -22.45 -32.99 -10.97
N ARG A 157 -22.75 -32.57 -9.72
CA ARG A 157 -23.29 -33.47 -8.68
C ARG A 157 -24.31 -32.88 -7.69
N SER A 158 -24.66 -31.60 -7.73
CA SER A 158 -25.59 -31.02 -6.73
C SER A 158 -26.41 -29.82 -7.23
N HIS A 159 -27.65 -29.71 -6.75
CA HIS A 159 -28.54 -28.56 -6.93
C HIS A 159 -28.33 -27.54 -5.80
N GLU A 160 -27.11 -27.04 -5.64
CA GLU A 160 -26.76 -26.13 -4.54
C GLU A 160 -27.29 -24.70 -4.74
N ASN A 161 -27.89 -24.41 -5.90
CA ASN A 161 -28.38 -23.07 -6.25
C ASN A 161 -27.28 -22.03 -6.04
N GLU A 162 -26.10 -22.35 -6.56
CA GLU A 162 -24.87 -21.64 -6.25
C GLU A 162 -24.69 -20.43 -7.17
N ILE A 163 -24.39 -19.29 -6.57
CA ILE A 163 -24.01 -18.05 -7.25
C ILE A 163 -22.56 -17.74 -6.91
N LEU A 164 -21.76 -17.61 -7.96
CA LEU A 164 -20.35 -17.26 -7.88
C LEU A 164 -20.15 -15.79 -8.28
N PHE A 165 -19.61 -15.00 -7.37
CA PHE A 165 -19.18 -13.64 -7.63
C PHE A 165 -17.75 -13.61 -8.13
N ASN A 166 -17.47 -12.66 -9.03
CA ASN A 166 -16.11 -12.40 -9.51
C ASN A 166 -15.23 -11.81 -8.38
N ILE A 167 -13.91 -11.84 -8.58
CA ILE A 167 -12.97 -11.14 -7.68
C ILE A 167 -13.28 -9.64 -7.66
N ASN A 168 -12.95 -8.97 -6.55
CA ASN A 168 -13.21 -7.54 -6.33
C ASN A 168 -14.70 -7.16 -6.35
N SER A 169 -15.61 -8.12 -6.12
CA SER A 169 -17.01 -7.77 -5.89
C SER A 169 -17.15 -6.97 -4.61
N VAL A 170 -17.93 -5.89 -4.67
CA VAL A 170 -18.07 -4.88 -3.60
C VAL A 170 -19.43 -5.05 -2.92
N PHE A 171 -19.43 -4.91 -1.60
CA PHE A 171 -20.59 -5.04 -0.74
C PHE A 171 -20.60 -3.89 0.27
N GLN A 172 -21.78 -3.36 0.59
CA GLN A 172 -21.97 -2.45 1.71
C GLN A 172 -22.39 -3.27 2.94
N ILE A 173 -21.72 -3.06 4.08
CA ILE A 173 -22.12 -3.70 5.34
C ILE A 173 -23.33 -2.93 5.89
N GLU A 174 -24.47 -3.60 6.01
CA GLU A 174 -25.68 -2.99 6.56
C GLU A 174 -25.72 -3.15 8.08
N GLN A 175 -25.56 -4.39 8.57
CA GLN A 175 -25.63 -4.72 9.98
C GLN A 175 -24.77 -5.94 10.32
N VAL A 176 -24.25 -5.97 11.55
CA VAL A 176 -23.55 -7.10 12.15
C VAL A 176 -24.10 -7.35 13.53
N TYR A 177 -24.76 -8.49 13.75
CA TYR A 177 -25.37 -8.84 15.03
C TYR A 177 -25.20 -10.33 15.33
N GLN A 178 -25.49 -10.73 16.56
CA GLN A 178 -25.45 -12.12 16.99
C GLN A 178 -26.88 -12.56 17.31
N ASP A 179 -27.28 -13.73 16.82
CA ASP A 179 -28.59 -14.29 17.17
C ASP A 179 -28.57 -14.75 18.64
N ASP A 180 -29.40 -14.14 19.49
CA ASP A 180 -29.46 -14.34 20.95
C ASP A 180 -30.14 -15.64 21.41
N ASP A 181 -30.18 -16.67 20.55
CA ASP A 181 -30.82 -17.93 20.90
C ASP A 181 -29.81 -18.90 21.56
N GLN A 182 -29.78 -18.82 22.89
CA GLN A 182 -29.26 -19.74 23.92
C GLN A 182 -28.00 -19.27 24.68
N GLU A 183 -28.26 -18.76 25.89
CA GLU A 183 -27.30 -18.54 26.97
C GLU A 183 -26.29 -19.70 27.05
N GLY A 184 -25.03 -19.41 26.74
CA GLY A 184 -23.91 -20.35 26.89
C GLY A 184 -23.35 -20.96 25.61
N SER A 185 -23.93 -20.70 24.44
CA SER A 185 -23.32 -21.02 23.15
C SER A 185 -22.71 -19.75 22.52
N ASN A 186 -21.52 -19.84 21.92
CA ASN A 186 -21.00 -18.76 21.07
C ASN A 186 -21.95 -18.65 19.85
N GLY A 187 -23.01 -17.83 19.98
CA GLY A 187 -24.06 -17.67 18.98
C GLY A 187 -23.52 -17.35 17.59
N VAL A 188 -24.27 -17.76 16.56
CA VAL A 188 -23.93 -17.48 15.17
C VAL A 188 -24.03 -15.97 14.94
N TRP A 189 -22.98 -15.38 14.38
CA TRP A 189 -23.00 -13.98 13.97
C TRP A 189 -23.60 -13.87 12.58
N THR A 190 -24.59 -13.00 12.43
CA THR A 190 -25.22 -12.71 11.14
C THR A 190 -24.68 -11.38 10.62
N ILE A 191 -24.16 -11.40 9.40
CA ILE A 191 -23.62 -10.23 8.70
C ILE A 191 -24.51 -9.96 7.49
N GLN A 192 -25.26 -8.87 7.57
CA GLN A 192 -26.10 -8.40 6.48
C GLN A 192 -25.32 -7.45 5.60
N MET A 193 -25.30 -7.75 4.31
CA MET A 193 -24.62 -6.93 3.31
C MET A 193 -25.47 -6.77 2.07
N LYS A 194 -25.27 -5.65 1.38
CA LYS A 194 -25.87 -5.38 0.09
C LYS A 194 -24.79 -5.32 -0.98
N ALA A 195 -24.89 -6.14 -2.02
CA ALA A 195 -23.99 -6.04 -3.16
C ALA A 195 -24.26 -4.74 -3.91
N THR A 196 -23.19 -4.06 -4.31
CA THR A 196 -23.25 -2.73 -4.94
C THR A 196 -22.17 -2.60 -5.99
N ASP A 197 -22.39 -1.74 -6.99
CA ASP A 197 -21.36 -1.31 -7.93
C ASP A 197 -20.79 0.07 -7.57
N GLU A 198 -21.21 0.66 -6.45
CA GLU A 198 -20.64 1.89 -5.92
C GLU A 198 -19.12 1.76 -5.74
N GLY A 199 -18.38 2.77 -6.20
CA GLY A 199 -16.91 2.77 -6.17
C GLY A 199 -16.25 1.93 -7.27
N THR A 200 -16.97 1.11 -8.03
CA THR A 200 -16.39 0.32 -9.14
C THR A 200 -15.86 1.21 -10.26
N ALA A 201 -16.54 2.32 -10.54
CA ALA A 201 -16.07 3.32 -11.50
C ALA A 201 -14.75 3.97 -11.05
N ASP A 202 -14.66 4.37 -9.78
CA ASP A 202 -13.44 4.94 -9.19
C ASP A 202 -12.28 3.93 -9.29
N ILE A 203 -12.51 2.65 -8.94
CA ILE A 203 -11.51 1.59 -9.05
C ILE A 203 -11.07 1.38 -10.51
N LYS A 204 -12.01 1.34 -11.46
CA LYS A 204 -11.71 1.21 -12.89
C LYS A 204 -10.84 2.35 -13.39
N GLU A 205 -11.13 3.59 -12.99
CA GLU A 205 -10.32 4.76 -13.33
C GLU A 205 -8.88 4.61 -12.78
N GLN A 206 -8.73 4.19 -11.51
CA GLN A 206 -7.41 3.93 -10.93
C GLN A 206 -6.66 2.81 -11.65
N LEU A 207 -7.34 1.71 -12.01
CA LEU A 207 -6.75 0.61 -12.77
C LEU A 207 -6.33 1.04 -14.18
N GLU A 208 -7.09 1.93 -14.83
CA GLU A 208 -6.71 2.52 -16.12
C GLU A 208 -5.47 3.41 -16.01
N LEU A 209 -5.33 4.20 -14.93
CA LEU A 209 -4.12 4.99 -14.67
C LEU A 209 -2.90 4.07 -14.50
N ILE A 210 -3.03 3.02 -13.67
CA ILE A 210 -1.99 1.99 -13.48
C ILE A 210 -1.63 1.39 -14.84
N ARG A 211 -2.64 0.98 -15.63
CA ARG A 211 -2.43 0.37 -16.93
C ARG A 211 -1.71 1.31 -17.90
N LYS A 212 -2.11 2.58 -18.00
CA LYS A 212 -1.45 3.59 -18.85
C LYS A 212 0.01 3.83 -18.45
N LYS A 213 0.30 3.89 -17.14
CA LYS A 213 1.66 4.00 -16.60
C LYS A 213 2.55 2.83 -17.06
N PHE A 214 1.97 1.64 -17.13
CA PHE A 214 2.71 0.40 -17.42
C PHE A 214 2.68 -0.04 -18.89
N GLU A 215 1.75 0.47 -19.71
CA GLU A 215 1.68 0.21 -21.16
C GLU A 215 2.91 0.71 -21.93
N THR A 216 3.61 1.73 -21.42
CA THR A 216 4.85 2.26 -22.00
C THR A 216 6.10 1.49 -21.59
N CYS A 217 6.01 0.63 -20.57
CA CYS A 217 7.13 -0.21 -20.16
C CYS A 217 7.31 -1.33 -21.19
N SER A 218 8.32 -1.20 -22.05
CA SER A 218 8.75 -2.27 -22.97
C SER A 218 9.29 -3.53 -22.28
N SER A 219 9.31 -3.56 -20.94
CA SER A 219 9.78 -4.69 -20.14
C SER A 219 8.74 -5.81 -20.08
N MET A 220 9.23 -7.05 -20.16
CA MET A 220 8.40 -8.26 -20.15
C MET A 220 7.44 -8.28 -18.94
N ASN A 221 6.20 -8.72 -19.16
CA ASN A 221 5.09 -8.84 -18.20
C ASN A 221 5.46 -9.40 -16.81
N ASN A 222 6.59 -10.11 -16.67
CA ASN A 222 7.00 -10.71 -15.41
C ASN A 222 7.62 -9.70 -14.43
N ILE A 223 8.45 -8.74 -14.85
CA ILE A 223 9.04 -7.75 -13.91
C ILE A 223 7.97 -6.77 -13.42
N LEU A 224 6.97 -6.50 -14.27
CA LEU A 224 5.90 -5.54 -14.05
C LEU A 224 5.15 -5.75 -12.73
N PHE A 225 4.83 -7.00 -12.40
CA PHE A 225 4.10 -7.32 -11.18
C PHE A 225 4.93 -7.00 -9.93
N GLY A 226 6.23 -7.30 -9.93
CA GLY A 226 7.13 -6.95 -8.84
C GLY A 226 7.29 -5.44 -8.69
N ARG A 227 7.35 -4.70 -9.80
CA ARG A 227 7.37 -3.24 -9.79
C ARG A 227 6.05 -2.64 -9.27
N LEU A 228 4.91 -3.23 -9.61
CA LEU A 228 3.62 -2.82 -9.05
C LEU A 228 3.60 -3.03 -7.53
N LEU A 229 4.11 -4.17 -7.03
CA LEU A 229 4.23 -4.41 -5.59
C LEU A 229 5.14 -3.38 -4.91
N LEU A 230 6.25 -2.98 -5.55
CA LEU A 230 7.11 -1.89 -5.09
C LEU A 230 6.36 -0.55 -5.03
N ASP A 231 5.66 -0.18 -6.10
CA ASP A 231 4.90 1.07 -6.19
C ASP A 231 3.75 1.13 -5.16
N MET A 232 3.19 -0.02 -4.76
CA MET A 232 2.18 -0.15 -3.69
C MET A 232 2.81 -0.24 -2.27
N GLY A 233 4.14 -0.23 -2.18
CA GLY A 233 4.90 -0.31 -0.93
C GLY A 233 4.91 -1.69 -0.26
N HIS A 234 4.50 -2.75 -0.97
CA HIS A 234 4.61 -4.13 -0.50
C HIS A 234 6.02 -4.68 -0.73
N TYR A 235 7.01 -4.12 -0.04
CA TYR A 235 8.44 -4.43 -0.25
C TYR A 235 8.80 -5.91 -0.03
N THR A 236 8.29 -6.53 1.04
CA THR A 236 8.54 -7.96 1.34
C THR A 236 7.96 -8.89 0.28
N LYS A 237 6.76 -8.57 -0.20
CA LYS A 237 6.08 -9.27 -1.30
C LYS A 237 6.85 -9.09 -2.61
N ALA A 238 7.29 -7.87 -2.92
CA ALA A 238 8.11 -7.60 -4.10
C ALA A 238 9.43 -8.38 -4.06
N GLU A 239 10.12 -8.40 -2.92
CA GLU A 239 11.38 -9.12 -2.75
C GLU A 239 11.21 -10.62 -2.99
N SER A 240 10.23 -11.25 -2.33
CA SER A 240 9.95 -12.68 -2.47
C SER A 240 9.61 -13.05 -3.93
N TYR A 241 8.85 -12.20 -4.61
CA TYR A 241 8.54 -12.36 -6.03
C TYR A 241 9.79 -12.29 -6.92
N PHE A 242 10.65 -11.28 -6.72
CA PHE A 242 11.88 -11.13 -7.47
C PHE A 242 12.87 -12.28 -7.20
N GLN A 243 12.99 -12.73 -5.95
CA GLN A 243 13.81 -13.90 -5.60
C GLN A 243 13.27 -15.18 -6.27
N MET A 244 11.95 -15.40 -6.28
CA MET A 244 11.32 -16.50 -7.01
C MET A 244 11.68 -16.43 -8.50
N MET A 245 11.62 -15.24 -9.12
CA MET A 245 12.01 -15.07 -10.52
C MET A 245 13.50 -15.40 -10.75
N LEU A 246 14.41 -14.99 -9.85
CA LEU A 246 15.84 -15.34 -9.95
C LEU A 246 16.08 -16.84 -9.85
N ASN A 247 15.25 -17.59 -9.12
CA ASN A 247 15.37 -19.04 -9.00
C ASN A 247 14.91 -19.77 -10.28
N VAL A 248 13.89 -19.26 -10.95
CA VAL A 248 13.34 -19.86 -12.18
C VAL A 248 14.14 -19.46 -13.42
N LEU A 249 14.73 -18.26 -13.45
CA LEU A 249 15.47 -17.76 -14.61
C LEU A 249 16.90 -18.34 -14.70
N PRO A 250 17.33 -18.81 -15.89
CA PRO A 250 18.70 -19.29 -16.11
C PRO A 250 19.76 -18.25 -15.71
N LYS A 251 20.94 -18.67 -15.23
CA LYS A 251 22.01 -17.76 -14.77
C LYS A 251 22.43 -16.68 -15.76
N LYS A 252 22.34 -16.94 -17.07
CA LYS A 252 22.68 -16.00 -18.16
C LYS A 252 21.47 -15.23 -18.71
N HIS A 253 20.32 -15.29 -18.05
CA HIS A 253 19.12 -14.62 -18.53
C HIS A 253 19.27 -13.09 -18.41
N LYS A 254 18.97 -12.38 -19.50
CA LYS A 254 19.15 -10.93 -19.63
C LYS A 254 18.44 -10.10 -18.55
N ASP A 255 17.28 -10.58 -18.08
CA ASP A 255 16.47 -9.87 -17.08
C ASP A 255 17.01 -9.93 -15.66
N ARG A 256 17.99 -10.81 -15.37
CA ARG A 256 18.51 -10.96 -14.00
C ARG A 256 19.09 -9.66 -13.48
N ALA A 257 19.77 -8.88 -14.32
CA ALA A 257 20.31 -7.59 -13.94
C ALA A 257 19.20 -6.63 -13.50
N SER A 258 18.13 -6.51 -14.30
CA SER A 258 16.97 -5.69 -13.92
C SER A 258 16.32 -6.18 -12.62
N ILE A 259 16.21 -7.50 -12.42
CA ILE A 259 15.66 -8.02 -11.16
C ILE A 259 16.55 -7.66 -9.96
N TYR A 260 17.87 -7.73 -10.11
CA TYR A 260 18.79 -7.26 -9.08
C TYR A 260 18.66 -5.76 -8.81
N ASP A 261 18.47 -4.92 -9.83
CA ASP A 261 18.17 -3.50 -9.61
C ASP A 261 16.89 -3.31 -8.78
N HIS A 262 15.81 -4.02 -9.09
CA HIS A 262 14.56 -3.89 -8.35
C HIS A 262 14.65 -4.44 -6.91
N ILE A 263 15.41 -5.51 -6.66
CA ILE A 263 15.72 -5.96 -5.29
C ILE A 263 16.56 -4.91 -4.57
N GLY A 264 17.50 -4.27 -5.28
CA GLY A 264 18.25 -3.13 -4.74
C GLY A 264 17.31 -2.00 -4.31
N ASP A 265 16.31 -1.67 -5.12
CA ASP A 265 15.29 -0.67 -4.79
C ASP A 265 14.43 -1.09 -3.58
N VAL A 266 14.02 -2.37 -3.47
CA VAL A 266 13.39 -2.91 -2.24
C VAL A 266 14.26 -2.59 -1.02
N HIS A 267 15.56 -2.87 -1.09
CA HIS A 267 16.47 -2.63 0.02
C HIS A 267 16.70 -1.14 0.30
N MET A 268 16.72 -0.28 -0.73
CA MET A 268 16.73 1.18 -0.55
C MET A 268 15.50 1.65 0.23
N HIS A 269 14.31 1.15 -0.12
CA HIS A 269 13.06 1.51 0.54
C HIS A 269 12.94 0.97 1.97
N THR A 270 13.53 -0.20 2.23
CA THR A 270 13.58 -0.81 3.58
C THR A 270 14.81 -0.40 4.39
N THR A 271 15.56 0.62 3.95
CA THR A 271 16.77 1.15 4.60
C THR A 271 17.92 0.14 4.80
N ASN A 272 17.91 -0.94 4.03
CA ASN A 272 18.94 -1.98 4.01
C ASN A 272 20.08 -1.61 3.04
N TRP A 273 20.75 -0.48 3.30
CA TRP A 273 21.71 0.14 2.38
C TRP A 273 22.80 -0.81 1.87
N ASN A 274 23.33 -1.68 2.74
CA ASN A 274 24.39 -2.63 2.36
C ASN A 274 23.92 -3.67 1.34
N GLU A 275 22.71 -4.22 1.51
CA GLU A 275 22.15 -5.19 0.57
C GLU A 275 21.72 -4.51 -0.73
N ALA A 276 21.24 -3.27 -0.65
CA ALA A 276 20.95 -2.45 -1.83
C ALA A 276 22.19 -2.29 -2.71
N PHE A 277 23.32 -1.87 -2.12
CA PHE A 277 24.58 -1.69 -2.85
C PHE A 277 25.10 -2.99 -3.48
N LYS A 278 25.02 -4.12 -2.76
CA LYS A 278 25.38 -5.44 -3.31
C LYS A 278 24.54 -5.79 -4.53
N CYS A 279 23.23 -5.59 -4.46
CA CYS A 279 22.32 -5.88 -5.57
C CYS A 279 22.60 -5.00 -6.78
N PHE A 280 22.76 -3.68 -6.59
CA PHE A 280 23.13 -2.77 -7.68
C PHE A 280 24.50 -3.11 -8.29
N SER A 281 25.48 -3.51 -7.47
CA SER A 281 26.80 -3.94 -7.95
C SER A 281 26.71 -5.21 -8.81
N GLN A 282 25.91 -6.19 -8.40
CA GLN A 282 25.65 -7.40 -9.20
C GLN A 282 24.96 -7.08 -10.52
N ALA A 283 23.96 -6.18 -10.51
CA ALA A 283 23.31 -5.72 -11.73
C ALA A 283 24.31 -5.02 -12.67
N TYR A 284 25.19 -4.19 -12.11
CA TYR A 284 26.24 -3.47 -12.82
C TYR A 284 27.21 -4.43 -13.51
N GLU A 285 27.74 -5.44 -12.79
CA GLU A 285 28.65 -6.44 -13.36
C GLU A 285 28.02 -7.21 -14.52
N ILE A 286 26.75 -7.61 -14.39
CA ILE A 286 26.02 -8.31 -15.46
C ILE A 286 25.82 -7.40 -16.68
N LYS A 287 25.45 -6.13 -16.47
CA LYS A 287 25.20 -5.17 -17.55
C LYS A 287 26.48 -4.66 -18.22
N MET A 288 27.60 -4.64 -17.51
CA MET A 288 28.92 -4.31 -18.06
C MET A 288 29.49 -5.42 -18.93
N THR A 289 29.30 -6.68 -18.52
CA THR A 289 29.82 -7.86 -19.24
C THR A 289 28.97 -8.26 -20.44
N SER A 290 27.71 -7.82 -20.48
CA SER A 290 26.83 -8.00 -21.63
C SER A 290 26.83 -6.74 -22.49
N CYS A 291 26.66 -6.85 -23.82
CA CYS A 291 26.54 -5.68 -24.71
C CYS A 291 25.22 -4.87 -24.48
N HIS A 292 24.66 -4.90 -23.28
CA HIS A 292 23.39 -4.30 -22.86
C HIS A 292 23.58 -2.92 -22.24
N HIS A 293 24.46 -2.10 -22.84
CA HIS A 293 24.75 -0.73 -22.39
C HIS A 293 23.50 0.16 -22.21
N ARG A 294 22.39 -0.11 -22.93
CA ARG A 294 21.15 0.67 -22.79
C ARG A 294 20.53 0.66 -21.39
N TYR A 295 20.75 -0.40 -20.61
CA TYR A 295 20.21 -0.53 -19.25
C TYR A 295 21.26 -0.24 -18.17
N LEU A 296 22.51 -0.02 -18.57
CA LEU A 296 23.60 0.30 -17.64
C LEU A 296 23.35 1.65 -16.93
N SER A 297 22.82 2.63 -17.67
CA SER A 297 22.47 3.94 -17.13
C SER A 297 21.46 3.88 -15.99
N GLU A 298 20.46 2.98 -16.05
CA GLU A 298 19.49 2.78 -14.98
C GLU A 298 20.16 2.27 -13.70
N THR A 299 21.06 1.29 -13.82
CA THR A 299 21.83 0.80 -12.67
C THR A 299 22.76 1.87 -12.11
N LEU A 300 23.44 2.64 -12.97
CA LEU A 300 24.29 3.76 -12.55
C LEU A 300 23.48 4.84 -11.82
N ASN A 301 22.27 5.15 -12.31
CA ASN A 301 21.33 6.04 -11.65
C ASN A 301 20.92 5.50 -10.26
N ASN A 302 20.67 4.20 -10.14
CA ASN A 302 20.34 3.59 -8.85
C ASN A 302 21.51 3.61 -7.87
N ILE A 303 22.74 3.39 -8.34
CA ILE A 303 23.96 3.59 -7.53
C ILE A 303 24.11 5.07 -7.13
N GLY A 304 23.82 6.01 -8.03
CA GLY A 304 23.77 7.43 -7.70
C GLY A 304 22.73 7.75 -6.62
N ASN A 305 21.53 7.15 -6.71
CA ASN A 305 20.49 7.26 -5.67
C ASN A 305 20.94 6.70 -4.32
N TYR A 306 21.68 5.58 -4.32
CA TYR A 306 22.32 5.05 -3.12
C TYR A 306 23.24 6.08 -2.48
N TYR A 307 24.22 6.62 -3.22
CA TYR A 307 25.15 7.62 -2.68
C TYR A 307 24.45 8.92 -2.26
N LYS A 308 23.38 9.31 -2.95
CA LYS A 308 22.53 10.45 -2.57
C LYS A 308 21.83 10.20 -1.23
N ALA A 309 21.35 8.99 -0.98
CA ALA A 309 20.65 8.62 0.25
C ALA A 309 21.59 8.60 1.46
N ILE A 310 22.85 8.16 1.28
CA ILE A 310 23.88 8.24 2.33
C ILE A 310 24.64 9.58 2.35
N GLU A 311 24.14 10.59 1.63
CA GLU A 311 24.65 11.98 1.61
C GLU A 311 26.07 12.18 1.05
N TYR A 312 26.60 11.21 0.31
CA TYR A 312 27.84 11.34 -0.46
C TYR A 312 27.57 11.99 -1.83
N PHE A 313 27.26 13.29 -1.81
CA PHE A 313 26.76 14.02 -2.99
C PHE A 313 27.74 14.04 -4.18
N ASP A 314 29.05 14.16 -3.96
CA ASP A 314 30.04 14.20 -5.04
C ASP A 314 30.09 12.86 -5.81
N MET A 315 30.04 11.75 -5.08
CA MET A 315 29.97 10.41 -5.67
C MET A 315 28.65 10.22 -6.42
N ALA A 316 27.53 10.66 -5.83
CA ALA A 316 26.23 10.59 -6.49
C ALA A 316 26.22 11.36 -7.82
N CYS A 317 26.76 12.58 -7.85
CA CYS A 317 26.93 13.37 -9.07
C CYS A 317 27.76 12.64 -10.12
N SER A 318 28.91 12.07 -9.74
CA SER A 318 29.78 11.33 -10.67
C SER A 318 29.07 10.12 -11.29
N PHE A 319 28.28 9.38 -10.52
CA PHE A 319 27.48 8.26 -11.03
C PHE A 319 26.35 8.72 -11.94
N TYR A 320 25.65 9.82 -11.62
CA TYR A 320 24.62 10.37 -12.50
C TYR A 320 25.20 10.91 -13.82
N GLU A 321 26.35 11.59 -13.78
CA GLU A 321 27.05 12.04 -15.01
C GLU A 321 27.50 10.84 -15.86
N SER A 322 28.03 9.80 -15.22
CA SER A 322 28.37 8.54 -15.91
C SER A 322 27.14 7.88 -16.53
N ALA A 323 25.99 7.93 -15.86
CA ALA A 323 24.73 7.42 -16.38
C ALA A 323 24.24 8.21 -17.60
N LEU A 324 24.40 9.55 -17.61
CA LEU A 324 24.05 10.42 -18.73
C LEU A 324 24.98 10.22 -19.95
N ASN A 325 26.25 9.91 -19.73
CA ASN A 325 27.24 9.67 -20.78
C ASN A 325 27.13 8.29 -21.45
N CYS A 326 26.19 7.44 -21.04
CA CYS A 326 25.96 6.15 -21.66
C CYS A 326 25.33 6.31 -23.07
N GLU A 327 26.00 5.78 -24.10
CA GLU A 327 25.70 5.97 -25.54
C GLU A 327 24.28 5.56 -26.00
N LYS A 328 23.51 4.84 -25.17
CA LYS A 328 22.18 4.30 -25.52
C LYS A 328 21.11 4.57 -24.45
N THR A 329 21.17 5.73 -23.80
CA THR A 329 20.14 6.13 -22.83
C THR A 329 18.87 6.59 -23.51
N ASP A 330 17.74 6.15 -22.97
CA ASP A 330 16.44 6.72 -23.30
C ASP A 330 16.38 8.18 -22.83
N GLU A 331 15.84 9.08 -23.65
CA GLU A 331 15.72 10.50 -23.31
C GLU A 331 14.92 10.72 -22.03
N ASN A 332 13.94 9.85 -21.77
CA ASN A 332 13.16 9.86 -20.53
C ASN A 332 14.02 9.54 -19.32
N ASN A 333 14.87 8.51 -19.41
CA ASN A 333 15.81 8.14 -18.35
C ASN A 333 16.81 9.27 -18.12
N ASN A 334 17.27 9.96 -19.18
CA ASN A 334 18.14 11.13 -19.02
C ASN A 334 17.43 12.25 -18.24
N CYS A 335 16.15 12.51 -18.49
CA CYS A 335 15.38 13.49 -17.71
C CYS A 335 15.28 13.09 -16.24
N ILE A 336 15.02 11.82 -15.93
CA ILE A 336 15.00 11.31 -14.54
C ILE A 336 16.35 11.52 -13.85
N ILE A 337 17.46 11.20 -14.53
CA ILE A 337 18.82 11.40 -13.99
C ILE A 337 19.12 12.89 -13.77
N GLN A 338 18.70 13.76 -14.71
CA GLN A 338 18.83 15.21 -14.56
C GLN A 338 18.04 15.75 -13.37
N LEU A 339 16.84 15.23 -13.11
CA LEU A 339 16.04 15.58 -11.94
C LEU A 339 16.70 15.12 -10.63
N ASN A 340 17.36 13.96 -10.65
CA ASN A 340 18.15 13.51 -9.51
C ASN A 340 19.35 14.42 -9.24
N LEU A 341 20.09 14.84 -10.27
CA LEU A 341 21.17 15.85 -10.14
C LEU A 341 20.63 17.19 -9.63
N CYS A 342 19.50 17.65 -10.17
CA CYS A 342 18.81 18.86 -9.74
C CYS A 342 18.52 18.82 -8.23
N SER A 343 18.02 17.69 -7.70
CA SER A 343 17.77 17.52 -6.26
C SER A 343 19.03 17.64 -5.41
N ILE A 344 20.20 17.24 -5.92
CA ILE A 344 21.48 17.43 -5.21
C ILE A 344 21.90 18.90 -5.24
N TYR A 345 21.81 19.56 -6.39
CA TYR A 345 22.12 20.99 -6.50
C TYR A 345 21.24 21.85 -5.62
N LEU A 346 19.95 21.50 -5.49
CA LEU A 346 19.05 22.11 -4.52
C LEU A 346 19.57 21.98 -3.08
N LYS A 347 19.96 20.78 -2.64
CA LYS A 347 20.55 20.56 -1.30
C LYS A 347 21.85 21.34 -1.09
N GLN A 348 22.65 21.50 -2.15
CA GLN A 348 23.87 22.32 -2.15
C GLN A 348 23.60 23.84 -2.26
N LYS A 349 22.33 24.27 -2.29
CA LYS A 349 21.91 25.68 -2.49
C LYS A 349 22.37 26.31 -3.81
N ARG A 350 22.66 25.48 -4.81
CA ARG A 350 23.03 25.89 -6.18
C ARG A 350 21.76 26.06 -7.01
N TYR A 351 20.94 27.06 -6.64
CA TYR A 351 19.58 27.20 -7.15
C TYR A 351 19.49 27.42 -8.67
N ASP A 352 20.35 28.27 -9.24
CA ASP A 352 20.29 28.56 -10.68
C ASP A 352 20.55 27.32 -11.54
N GLN A 353 21.55 26.53 -11.16
CA GLN A 353 21.88 25.28 -11.86
C GLN A 353 20.83 24.20 -11.65
N ALA A 354 20.22 24.14 -10.47
CA ALA A 354 19.09 23.26 -10.21
C ALA A 354 17.90 23.66 -11.10
N LEU A 355 17.59 24.95 -11.18
CA LEU A 355 16.47 25.47 -11.97
C LEU A 355 16.65 25.19 -13.47
N ASP A 356 17.84 25.48 -14.02
CA ASP A 356 18.15 25.21 -15.44
C ASP A 356 17.97 23.73 -15.80
N LEU A 357 18.49 22.81 -14.97
CA LEU A 357 18.31 21.38 -15.17
C LEU A 357 16.84 20.97 -15.12
N CYS A 358 16.10 21.49 -14.13
CA CYS A 358 14.69 21.13 -13.94
C CYS A 358 13.80 21.64 -15.08
N LEU A 359 14.03 22.87 -15.55
CA LEU A 359 13.30 23.45 -16.67
C LEU A 359 13.59 22.70 -17.98
N THR A 360 14.87 22.39 -18.23
CA THR A 360 15.28 21.61 -19.40
C THR A 360 14.65 20.21 -19.40
N ALA A 361 14.65 19.52 -18.26
CA ALA A 361 14.02 18.21 -18.12
C ALA A 361 12.50 18.30 -18.32
N ARG A 362 11.84 19.29 -17.71
CA ARG A 362 10.39 19.50 -17.87
C ARG A 362 10.00 19.75 -19.33
N ASP A 363 10.71 20.63 -20.03
CA ASP A 363 10.36 21.00 -21.40
C ASP A 363 10.53 19.82 -22.37
N LYS A 364 11.51 18.95 -22.12
CA LYS A 364 11.64 17.67 -22.84
C LYS A 364 10.52 16.71 -22.51
N LEU A 365 10.21 16.51 -21.23
CA LEU A 365 9.15 15.59 -20.78
C LEU A 365 7.77 16.03 -21.28
N GLN A 366 7.50 17.34 -21.39
CA GLN A 366 6.25 17.87 -21.95
C GLN A 366 6.05 17.56 -23.44
N GLN A 367 7.14 17.34 -24.18
CA GLN A 367 7.07 16.93 -25.59
C GLN A 367 6.78 15.43 -25.74
N VAL A 368 6.89 14.66 -24.66
CA VAL A 368 6.71 13.20 -24.64
C VAL A 368 5.34 12.85 -24.02
N GLN A 369 4.77 11.77 -24.54
CA GLN A 369 3.41 11.23 -24.31
C GLN A 369 2.97 11.17 -22.81
N PRO A 370 1.64 11.12 -22.50
CA PRO A 370 1.03 11.05 -21.16
C PRO A 370 1.58 10.06 -20.09
N ALA A 371 2.56 9.20 -20.37
CA ALA A 371 3.08 8.25 -19.39
C ALA A 371 4.11 8.83 -18.41
N LEU A 372 4.53 10.09 -18.58
CA LEU A 372 5.57 10.75 -17.78
C LEU A 372 5.04 11.88 -16.89
N TYR A 373 3.74 11.86 -16.58
CA TYR A 373 3.17 12.87 -15.69
C TYR A 373 3.79 12.83 -14.29
N THR A 374 4.27 11.67 -13.82
CA THR A 374 4.99 11.54 -12.54
C THR A 374 6.22 12.43 -12.51
N GLU A 375 7.05 12.36 -13.55
CA GLU A 375 8.29 13.12 -13.66
C GLU A 375 8.00 14.61 -13.82
N ILE A 376 6.96 14.98 -14.59
CA ILE A 376 6.53 16.38 -14.73
C ILE A 376 6.04 16.95 -13.38
N ILE A 377 5.23 16.19 -12.64
CA ILE A 377 4.77 16.57 -11.29
C ILE A 377 5.98 16.77 -10.37
N TYR A 378 6.97 15.88 -10.44
CA TYR A 378 8.19 15.98 -9.68
C TYR A 378 9.01 17.24 -10.05
N CYS A 379 9.10 17.60 -11.34
CA CYS A 379 9.70 18.86 -11.78
C CYS A 379 9.01 20.07 -11.12
N HIS A 380 7.68 20.13 -11.16
CA HIS A 380 6.94 21.24 -10.53
C HIS A 380 7.17 21.29 -9.02
N GLY A 381 7.27 20.14 -8.35
CA GLY A 381 7.64 20.05 -6.95
C GLY A 381 9.03 20.63 -6.66
N ILE A 382 10.06 20.19 -7.40
CA ILE A 382 11.43 20.70 -7.21
C ILE A 382 11.52 22.20 -7.49
N ILE A 383 10.85 22.69 -8.54
CA ILE A 383 10.80 24.14 -8.83
C ILE A 383 10.14 24.90 -7.66
N GLY A 384 9.05 24.35 -7.12
CA GLY A 384 8.44 24.87 -5.90
C GLY A 384 9.44 24.91 -4.72
N ASP A 385 10.21 23.85 -4.50
CA ASP A 385 11.23 23.78 -3.44
C ASP A 385 12.37 24.80 -3.64
N ILE A 386 12.78 25.05 -4.89
CA ILE A 386 13.79 26.07 -5.20
C ILE A 386 13.28 27.45 -4.77
N TYR A 387 12.09 27.85 -5.22
CA TYR A 387 11.51 29.15 -4.88
C TYR A 387 11.17 29.28 -3.39
N PHE A 388 10.71 28.19 -2.76
CA PHE A 388 10.45 28.13 -1.33
C PHE A 388 11.74 28.41 -0.53
N ASN A 389 12.86 27.80 -0.90
CA ASN A 389 14.15 28.02 -0.25
C ASN A 389 14.75 29.41 -0.54
N GLN A 390 14.36 30.04 -1.65
CA GLN A 390 14.66 31.44 -1.96
C GLN A 390 13.72 32.44 -1.26
N GLN A 391 12.74 31.97 -0.48
CA GLN A 391 11.71 32.76 0.20
C GLN A 391 10.71 33.45 -0.75
N GLU A 392 10.64 33.01 -2.00
CA GLU A 392 9.64 33.45 -2.98
C GLU A 392 8.36 32.59 -2.82
N TYR A 393 7.65 32.77 -1.71
CA TYR A 393 6.56 31.87 -1.34
C TYR A 393 5.35 31.93 -2.28
N THR A 394 5.11 33.05 -2.97
CA THR A 394 3.98 33.19 -3.91
C THR A 394 4.22 32.42 -5.21
N THR A 395 5.45 32.41 -5.72
CA THR A 395 5.82 31.61 -6.89
C THR A 395 5.87 30.13 -6.52
N ALA A 396 6.42 29.79 -5.35
CA ALA A 396 6.40 28.43 -4.82
C ALA A 396 4.97 27.87 -4.69
N GLU A 397 4.01 28.67 -4.18
CA GLU A 397 2.59 28.28 -4.08
C GLU A 397 2.01 27.87 -5.44
N SER A 398 2.27 28.65 -6.48
CA SER A 398 1.79 28.37 -7.84
C SER A 398 2.33 27.03 -8.37
N PHE A 399 3.61 26.76 -8.15
CA PHE A 399 4.24 25.52 -8.60
C PHE A 399 3.77 24.31 -7.80
N TYR A 400 3.71 24.40 -6.46
CA TYR A 400 3.18 23.32 -5.63
C TYR A 400 1.70 23.03 -5.91
N PHE A 401 0.88 24.07 -6.13
CA PHE A 401 -0.53 23.89 -6.47
C PHE A 401 -0.71 23.23 -7.83
N THR A 402 0.14 23.58 -8.81
CA THR A 402 0.17 22.93 -10.12
C THR A 402 0.54 21.45 -10.00
N ALA A 403 1.60 21.13 -9.25
CA ALA A 403 2.03 19.76 -8.97
C ALA A 403 0.91 18.95 -8.31
N PHE A 404 0.27 19.51 -7.27
CA PHE A 404 -0.84 18.89 -6.58
C PHE A 404 -2.04 18.66 -7.51
N LYS A 405 -2.45 19.65 -8.29
CA LYS A 405 -3.57 19.51 -9.25
C LYS A 405 -3.31 18.42 -10.28
N MET A 406 -2.10 18.36 -10.83
CA MET A 406 -1.70 17.29 -11.75
C MET A 406 -1.68 15.92 -11.05
N SER A 407 -1.16 15.84 -9.83
CA SER A 407 -1.14 14.59 -9.05
C SER A 407 -2.52 14.01 -8.81
N LYS A 408 -3.55 14.85 -8.64
CA LYS A 408 -4.95 14.41 -8.48
C LYS A 408 -5.52 13.76 -9.74
N ILE A 409 -5.04 14.15 -10.92
CA ILE A 409 -5.57 13.70 -12.22
C ILE A 409 -4.80 12.47 -12.71
N TYR A 410 -3.49 12.44 -12.51
CA TYR A 410 -2.61 11.48 -13.20
C TYR A 410 -1.98 10.43 -12.30
N LEU A 411 -2.04 10.59 -10.97
CA LEU A 411 -1.47 9.62 -10.04
C LEU A 411 -2.57 8.86 -9.29
N VAL A 412 -2.24 7.61 -8.97
CA VAL A 412 -3.11 6.74 -8.19
C VAL A 412 -3.28 7.29 -6.77
N ILE A 413 -4.42 7.05 -6.15
CA ILE A 413 -4.65 7.38 -4.73
C ILE A 413 -3.59 6.68 -3.87
N GLY A 414 -2.94 7.44 -2.97
CA GLY A 414 -1.86 6.95 -2.13
C GLY A 414 -0.48 6.92 -2.79
N ASP A 415 -0.32 7.43 -4.02
CA ASP A 415 1.01 7.60 -4.62
C ASP A 415 1.87 8.54 -3.76
N ARG A 416 3.09 8.09 -3.44
CA ARG A 416 4.03 8.82 -2.57
C ARG A 416 4.31 10.24 -3.04
N LEU A 417 4.34 10.49 -4.35
CA LEU A 417 4.59 11.82 -4.89
C LEU A 417 3.41 12.76 -4.61
N ARG A 418 2.17 12.26 -4.67
CA ARG A 418 0.98 13.03 -4.30
C ARG A 418 1.03 13.44 -2.82
N THR A 419 1.47 12.55 -1.94
CA THR A 419 1.70 12.84 -0.52
C THR A 419 2.69 13.97 -0.34
N LYS A 420 3.84 13.91 -1.02
CA LYS A 420 4.86 14.97 -0.98
C LYS A 420 4.33 16.33 -1.47
N CYS A 421 3.49 16.35 -2.52
CA CYS A 421 2.87 17.59 -2.98
C CYS A 421 1.92 18.19 -1.92
N ILE A 422 1.19 17.34 -1.20
CA ILE A 422 0.31 17.76 -0.10
C ILE A 422 1.15 18.36 1.04
N GLU A 423 2.21 17.66 1.45
CA GLU A 423 3.12 18.12 2.51
C GLU A 423 3.78 19.46 2.16
N ALA A 424 4.29 19.60 0.94
CA ALA A 424 4.93 20.83 0.49
C ALA A 424 3.98 22.04 0.56
N LEU A 425 2.70 21.86 0.21
CA LEU A 425 1.68 22.92 0.36
C LEU A 425 1.38 23.24 1.82
N ILE A 426 1.34 22.22 2.69
CA ILE A 426 1.10 22.45 4.12
C ILE A 426 2.27 23.20 4.75
N ASP A 427 3.50 22.79 4.47
CA ASP A 427 4.72 23.44 4.97
C ASP A 427 4.83 24.88 4.44
N LEU A 428 4.42 25.13 3.19
CA LEU A 428 4.31 26.48 2.65
C LEU A 428 3.32 27.34 3.46
N TYR A 429 2.13 26.84 3.73
CA TYR A 429 1.13 27.58 4.51
C TYR A 429 1.59 27.84 5.94
N GLU A 430 2.34 26.92 6.54
CA GLU A 430 2.99 27.16 7.84
C GLU A 430 4.02 28.28 7.77
N LYS A 431 4.90 28.29 6.76
CA LYS A 431 5.89 29.36 6.60
C LYS A 431 5.29 30.73 6.30
N GLN A 432 4.11 30.77 5.68
CA GLN A 432 3.36 32.01 5.44
C GLN A 432 2.52 32.46 6.67
N ASP A 433 2.62 31.78 7.82
CA ASP A 433 1.76 31.98 9.01
C ASP A 433 0.25 31.80 8.73
N ARG A 434 -0.11 31.12 7.65
CA ARG A 434 -1.50 30.83 7.23
C ARG A 434 -1.99 29.52 7.83
N ARG A 435 -1.87 29.40 9.16
CA ARG A 435 -2.17 28.18 9.93
C ARG A 435 -3.59 27.63 9.71
N GLN A 436 -4.58 28.51 9.59
CA GLN A 436 -5.97 28.09 9.34
C GLN A 436 -6.17 27.47 7.95
N CYS A 437 -5.47 27.98 6.94
CA CYS A 437 -5.48 27.40 5.60
C CYS A 437 -4.83 26.01 5.59
N ALA A 438 -3.71 25.85 6.31
CA ALA A 438 -3.05 24.55 6.49
C ALA A 438 -3.98 23.51 7.15
N ILE A 439 -4.68 23.89 8.23
CA ILE A 439 -5.64 23.00 8.92
C ILE A 439 -6.81 22.63 7.99
N ALA A 440 -7.39 23.61 7.29
CA ALA A 440 -8.50 23.38 6.38
C ALA A 440 -8.10 22.41 5.25
N PHE A 441 -6.91 22.63 4.66
CA PHE A 441 -6.37 21.77 3.61
C PHE A 441 -6.08 20.35 4.12
N CYS A 442 -5.47 20.21 5.29
CA CYS A 442 -5.23 18.91 5.91
C CYS A 442 -6.53 18.14 6.17
N ARG A 443 -7.57 18.80 6.67
CA ARG A 443 -8.90 18.19 6.91
C ARG A 443 -9.56 17.76 5.61
N GLU A 444 -9.48 18.59 4.57
CA GLU A 444 -9.99 18.24 3.25
C GLU A 444 -9.29 16.97 2.73
N GLN A 445 -7.95 16.95 2.74
CA GLN A 445 -7.20 15.79 2.28
C GLN A 445 -7.46 14.55 3.13
N LEU A 446 -7.53 14.68 4.46
CA LEU A 446 -7.84 13.56 5.35
C LEU A 446 -9.21 12.96 5.02
N SER A 447 -10.24 13.80 4.88
CA SER A 447 -11.59 13.35 4.53
C SER A 447 -11.65 12.62 3.18
N PHE A 448 -10.88 13.08 2.20
CA PHE A 448 -10.76 12.41 0.91
C PHE A 448 -10.10 11.02 1.06
N HIS A 449 -9.01 10.91 1.81
CA HIS A 449 -8.28 9.65 1.94
C HIS A 449 -9.02 8.64 2.83
N GLU A 450 -9.75 9.11 3.85
CA GLU A 450 -10.62 8.29 4.70
C GLU A 450 -11.79 7.67 3.92
N LYS A 451 -12.24 8.27 2.80
CA LYS A 451 -13.25 7.67 1.92
C LYS A 451 -12.77 6.36 1.29
N TYR A 452 -11.47 6.27 0.97
CA TYR A 452 -10.88 5.14 0.24
C TYR A 452 -10.03 4.24 1.14
N LEU A 453 -10.32 4.21 2.45
CA LEU A 453 -9.51 3.50 3.42
C LEU A 453 -9.59 1.98 3.22
N SER A 454 -8.74 1.43 2.35
CA SER A 454 -8.31 0.03 2.42
C SER A 454 -7.07 -0.04 3.32
N VAL A 455 -7.08 -0.99 4.25
CA VAL A 455 -6.01 -1.21 5.23
C VAL A 455 -4.71 -1.69 4.56
N ASP A 456 -4.75 -2.07 3.27
CA ASP A 456 -3.67 -2.82 2.64
C ASP A 456 -2.67 -1.97 1.83
N ASN A 457 -2.97 -0.71 1.47
CA ASN A 457 -2.00 0.14 0.76
C ASN A 457 -1.13 0.93 1.75
N SER A 458 0.09 0.43 1.98
CA SER A 458 1.07 0.99 2.91
C SER A 458 1.36 2.49 2.70
N HIS A 459 1.35 2.98 1.46
CA HIS A 459 1.61 4.40 1.16
C HIS A 459 0.39 5.29 1.37
N HIS A 460 -0.81 4.79 1.08
CA HIS A 460 -2.06 5.48 1.39
C HIS A 460 -2.22 5.65 2.90
N THR A 461 -1.98 4.59 3.67
CA THR A 461 -2.01 4.64 5.13
C THR A 461 -0.93 5.56 5.71
N ALA A 462 0.26 5.60 5.09
CA ALA A 462 1.31 6.55 5.46
C ALA A 462 0.84 8.00 5.32
N THR A 463 0.20 8.32 4.19
CA THR A 463 -0.34 9.65 3.89
C THR A 463 -1.34 10.10 4.95
N ILE A 464 -2.25 9.21 5.34
CA ILE A 464 -3.24 9.50 6.39
C ILE A 464 -2.56 9.74 7.73
N ALA A 465 -1.59 8.89 8.10
CA ALA A 465 -0.84 9.06 9.32
C ALA A 465 -0.04 10.38 9.33
N HIS A 466 0.59 10.77 8.22
CA HIS A 466 1.27 12.06 8.05
C HIS A 466 0.29 13.24 8.19
N LEU A 467 -0.88 13.19 7.54
CA LEU A 467 -1.91 14.22 7.66
C LEU A 467 -2.44 14.37 9.09
N LEU A 468 -2.67 13.26 9.78
CA LEU A 468 -3.09 13.24 11.18
C LEU A 468 -2.01 13.83 12.10
N LEU A 469 -0.74 13.49 11.85
CA LEU A 469 0.40 14.04 12.59
C LEU A 469 0.48 15.55 12.41
N LYS A 470 0.37 16.02 11.17
CA LYS A 470 0.43 17.45 10.84
C LYS A 470 -0.76 18.21 11.43
N LEU A 471 -1.95 17.60 11.46
CA LEU A 471 -3.10 18.16 12.20
C LEU A 471 -2.84 18.22 13.72
N CYS A 472 -2.16 17.22 14.30
CA CYS A 472 -1.77 17.17 15.71
C CYS A 472 -0.83 18.37 16.04
N GLU A 473 0.13 18.66 15.17
CA GLU A 473 1.05 19.81 15.30
C GLU A 473 0.36 21.18 15.08
N LEU A 474 -0.56 21.22 14.12
CA LEU A 474 -1.28 22.44 13.72
C LEU A 474 -2.47 22.80 14.61
N CYS A 475 -3.11 21.88 15.33
CA CYS A 475 -4.18 22.24 16.26
C CYS A 475 -3.54 22.75 17.55
N ALA A 476 -3.70 24.02 17.94
CA ALA A 476 -3.11 24.54 19.19
C ALA A 476 -4.05 24.45 20.40
N GLU A 477 -5.38 24.44 20.17
CA GLU A 477 -6.36 24.82 21.20
C GLU A 477 -7.09 23.63 21.86
N ASP A 478 -7.03 22.42 21.28
CA ASP A 478 -7.81 21.27 21.76
C ASP A 478 -6.93 20.03 21.95
N GLU A 479 -6.38 19.91 23.16
CA GLU A 479 -5.53 18.79 23.59
C GLU A 479 -6.21 17.42 23.44
N SER A 480 -7.53 17.33 23.59
CA SER A 480 -8.26 16.07 23.44
C SER A 480 -8.27 15.57 21.99
N LYS A 481 -8.39 16.49 21.03
CA LYS A 481 -8.34 16.17 19.60
C LYS A 481 -6.93 15.82 19.15
N LYS A 482 -5.90 16.51 19.68
CA LYS A 482 -4.50 16.17 19.41
C LYS A 482 -4.22 14.72 19.76
N LEU A 483 -4.55 14.30 20.98
CA LEU A 483 -4.36 12.91 21.40
C LEU A 483 -5.10 11.95 20.47
N SER A 484 -6.35 12.24 20.14
CA SER A 484 -7.14 11.38 19.24
C SER A 484 -6.50 11.22 17.85
N TYR A 485 -5.98 12.29 17.26
CA TYR A 485 -5.29 12.21 15.97
C TYR A 485 -3.98 11.44 16.07
N CYS A 486 -3.18 11.73 17.10
CA CYS A 486 -1.90 11.09 17.33
C CYS A 486 -2.06 9.57 17.66
N GLU A 487 -3.09 9.16 18.42
CA GLU A 487 -3.42 7.75 18.67
C GLU A 487 -3.93 7.03 17.40
N LYS A 488 -4.77 7.70 16.59
CA LYS A 488 -5.19 7.15 15.30
C LYS A 488 -4.00 6.97 14.34
N ALA A 489 -3.12 7.96 14.25
CA ALA A 489 -1.90 7.89 13.44
C ALA A 489 -1.01 6.75 13.91
N LEU A 490 -0.82 6.59 15.24
CA LEU A 490 -0.05 5.49 15.79
C LEU A 490 -0.69 4.12 15.49
N LYS A 491 -2.00 3.98 15.65
CA LYS A 491 -2.73 2.72 15.35
C LYS A 491 -2.52 2.32 13.89
N ILE A 492 -2.79 3.24 12.95
CA ILE A 492 -2.56 3.03 11.52
C ILE A 492 -1.09 2.70 11.26
N SER A 493 -0.18 3.34 12.01
CA SER A 493 1.25 3.17 11.80
C SER A 493 1.81 1.83 12.31
N VAL A 494 1.25 1.31 13.39
CA VAL A 494 1.66 0.03 13.98
C VAL A 494 1.02 -1.15 13.24
N GLU A 495 -0.23 -1.00 12.78
CA GLU A 495 -0.93 -2.04 12.00
C GLU A 495 -0.27 -2.27 10.63
N ASN A 496 0.42 -1.26 10.09
CA ASN A 496 1.12 -1.33 8.81
C ASN A 496 2.64 -1.37 9.01
N ILE A 497 3.17 -2.58 9.23
CA ILE A 497 4.59 -2.87 9.55
C ILE A 497 5.58 -2.35 8.47
N CYS A 498 5.10 -2.00 7.26
CA CYS A 498 5.92 -1.44 6.17
C CYS A 498 6.14 0.09 6.26
N LEU A 499 5.64 0.76 7.29
CA LEU A 499 5.76 2.22 7.40
C LEU A 499 7.15 2.69 7.78
N GLU A 500 7.49 3.90 7.33
CA GLU A 500 8.73 4.59 7.69
C GLU A 500 8.85 4.58 9.23
N TYR A 501 9.83 3.84 9.77
CA TYR A 501 10.05 3.72 11.21
C TYR A 501 10.17 5.10 11.90
N GLU A 502 10.57 6.12 11.14
CA GLU A 502 10.60 7.53 11.54
C GLU A 502 9.19 8.06 11.90
N LEU A 503 8.16 7.71 11.13
CA LEU A 503 6.77 8.11 11.40
C LEU A 503 6.24 7.50 12.69
N ILE A 504 6.46 6.20 12.90
CA ILE A 504 6.06 5.51 14.13
C ILE A 504 6.76 6.15 15.34
N THR A 505 8.05 6.43 15.19
CA THR A 505 8.85 7.10 16.22
C THR A 505 8.29 8.49 16.53
N LYS A 506 7.98 9.32 15.52
CA LYS A 506 7.36 10.64 15.71
C LYS A 506 6.02 10.54 16.43
N CYS A 507 5.15 9.61 16.04
CA CYS A 507 3.86 9.39 16.70
C CYS A 507 4.04 9.01 18.18
N LEU A 508 4.93 8.05 18.48
CA LEU A 508 5.22 7.63 19.85
C LEU A 508 5.78 8.78 20.70
N MET A 509 6.67 9.60 20.13
CA MET A 509 7.22 10.77 20.81
C MET A 509 6.13 11.79 21.14
N LEU A 510 5.25 12.15 20.19
CA LEU A 510 4.16 13.10 20.43
C LEU A 510 3.15 12.60 21.46
N VAL A 511 2.76 11.32 21.41
CA VAL A 511 1.89 10.71 22.42
C VAL A 511 2.58 10.69 23.78
N GLY A 512 3.89 10.42 23.82
CA GLY A 512 4.70 10.51 25.03
C GLY A 512 4.71 11.92 25.64
N HIS A 513 4.91 12.95 24.81
CA HIS A 513 4.85 14.36 25.23
C HIS A 513 3.48 14.73 25.79
N TYR A 514 2.39 14.32 25.12
CA TYR A 514 1.04 14.55 25.63
C TYR A 514 0.83 13.96 27.03
N TYR A 515 1.23 12.71 27.24
CA TYR A 515 1.08 12.07 28.56
C TYR A 515 1.99 12.71 29.62
N LYS A 516 3.16 13.20 29.22
CA LYS A 516 4.06 13.97 30.08
C LYS A 516 3.41 15.28 30.53
N ASP A 517 2.84 16.05 29.59
CA ASP A 517 2.19 17.33 29.87
C ASP A 517 0.94 17.15 30.76
N ASN A 518 0.24 16.01 30.63
CA ASN A 518 -0.88 15.61 31.48
C ASN A 518 -0.47 14.86 32.77
N GLN A 519 0.82 14.85 33.11
CA GLN A 519 1.38 14.24 34.33
C GLN A 519 1.17 12.71 34.49
N VAL A 520 0.87 12.00 33.40
CA VAL A 520 0.75 10.53 33.37
C VAL A 520 2.09 9.90 32.99
N LYS A 521 3.03 9.92 33.93
CA LYS A 521 4.46 9.59 33.68
C LYS A 521 4.70 8.16 33.21
N ASP A 522 3.96 7.18 33.74
CA ASP A 522 4.16 5.78 33.38
C ASP A 522 3.83 5.51 31.90
N LYS A 523 2.75 6.11 31.40
CA LYS A 523 2.39 6.02 29.97
C LYS A 523 3.40 6.75 29.09
N ALA A 524 3.78 7.97 29.46
CA ALA A 524 4.78 8.76 28.74
C ALA A 524 6.09 7.97 28.59
N ARG A 525 6.59 7.39 29.69
CA ARG A 525 7.78 6.55 29.70
C ARG A 525 7.66 5.33 28.79
N SER A 526 6.51 4.63 28.80
CA SER A 526 6.31 3.46 27.93
C SER A 526 6.41 3.79 26.44
N HIS A 527 5.89 4.95 26.04
CA HIS A 527 5.95 5.42 24.65
C HIS A 527 7.36 5.87 24.26
N TYR A 528 8.09 6.56 25.15
CA TYR A 528 9.49 6.92 24.89
C TYR A 528 10.40 5.70 24.79
N LEU A 529 10.20 4.67 25.63
CA LEU A 529 10.92 3.40 25.52
C LEU A 529 10.63 2.71 24.18
N SER A 530 9.35 2.64 23.79
CA SER A 530 8.96 2.07 22.50
C SER A 530 9.57 2.84 21.32
N ALA A 531 9.62 4.18 21.40
CA ALA A 531 10.26 5.01 20.37
C ALA A 531 11.76 4.71 20.26
N LYS A 532 12.45 4.57 21.40
CA LYS A 532 13.87 4.24 21.44
C LYS A 532 14.17 2.86 20.84
N GLU A 533 13.36 1.85 21.15
CA GLU A 533 13.52 0.50 20.58
C GLU A 533 13.45 0.51 19.06
N ILE A 534 12.59 1.36 18.49
CA ILE A 534 12.48 1.54 17.05
C ILE A 534 13.68 2.34 16.51
N GLN A 535 14.05 3.46 17.14
CA GLN A 535 15.20 4.28 16.72
C GLN A 535 16.51 3.48 16.64
N VAL A 536 16.75 2.54 17.57
CA VAL A 536 17.95 1.67 17.57
C VAL A 536 18.02 0.78 16.33
N LYS A 537 16.88 0.47 15.69
CA LYS A 537 16.83 -0.28 14.44
C LYS A 537 17.12 0.60 13.21
N ILE A 538 16.88 1.91 13.29
CA ILE A 538 17.01 2.84 12.15
C ILE A 538 18.39 3.52 12.14
N TYR A 539 18.80 4.04 13.30
CA TYR A 539 19.91 4.96 13.40
C TYR A 539 21.13 4.29 14.05
N PRO A 540 22.35 4.60 13.59
CA PRO A 540 23.56 4.09 14.22
C PRO A 540 23.64 4.53 15.69
N PRO A 541 24.35 3.79 16.56
CA PRO A 541 24.41 4.07 17.99
C PRO A 541 24.87 5.49 18.36
N GLU A 542 25.65 6.11 17.48
CA GLU A 542 26.23 7.46 17.65
C GLU A 542 25.26 8.59 17.29
N HIS A 543 24.08 8.27 16.76
CA HIS A 543 23.12 9.27 16.30
C HIS A 543 22.55 10.11 17.47
N PRO A 544 22.52 11.46 17.38
CA PRO A 544 22.09 12.34 18.48
C PRO A 544 20.66 12.10 18.99
N ILE A 545 19.82 11.46 18.18
CA ILE A 545 18.44 11.14 18.56
C ILE A 545 18.38 10.18 19.76
N HIS A 546 19.36 9.27 19.89
CA HIS A 546 19.41 8.31 21.00
C HIS A 546 19.61 9.00 22.33
N THR A 547 20.48 10.02 22.37
CA THR A 547 20.72 10.83 23.57
C THR A 547 19.52 11.69 23.92
N GLN A 548 18.87 12.32 22.94
CA GLN A 548 17.66 13.13 23.16
C GLN A 548 16.50 12.31 23.74
N THR A 549 16.23 11.14 23.18
CA THR A 549 15.18 10.25 23.69
C THR A 549 15.54 9.66 25.05
N GLN A 550 16.83 9.38 25.31
CA GLN A 550 17.30 8.92 26.62
C GLN A 550 17.13 9.98 27.72
N GLU A 551 17.45 11.24 27.44
CA GLU A 551 17.24 12.35 28.37
C GLU A 551 15.77 12.50 28.77
N LEU A 552 14.84 12.30 27.84
CA LEU A 552 13.40 12.33 28.13
C LEU A 552 12.98 11.17 29.05
N ILE A 553 13.49 9.95 28.80
CA ILE A 553 13.24 8.79 29.67
C ILE A 553 13.78 9.06 31.09
N ASP A 554 14.99 9.59 31.20
CA ASP A 554 15.65 9.86 32.47
C ASP A 554 14.99 11.00 33.25
N SER A 555 14.46 12.01 32.54
CA SER A 555 13.69 13.09 33.15
C SER A 555 12.43 12.59 33.87
N GLU A 556 11.80 11.53 33.37
CA GLU A 556 10.62 10.91 34.00
C GLU A 556 10.98 9.98 35.18
N ILE A 557 12.24 9.53 35.28
CA ILE A 557 12.74 8.70 36.39
C ILE A 557 13.00 9.54 37.65
N SER A 558 13.27 10.84 37.50
CA SER A 558 13.82 11.71 38.54
C SER A 558 12.95 11.97 39.78
N ILE A 559 11.69 11.50 39.84
CA ILE A 559 10.84 11.62 41.06
C ILE A 559 10.66 10.29 41.80
N PHE A 560 10.93 9.14 41.19
CA PHE A 560 10.75 7.84 41.85
C PHE A 560 11.82 7.54 42.92
N PHE A 561 12.94 8.27 42.92
CA PHE A 561 13.98 8.16 43.96
C PHE A 561 13.83 9.12 45.15
N CYS A 562 12.83 10.00 45.16
CA CYS A 562 12.59 10.93 46.28
C CYS A 562 11.69 10.36 47.40
N LEU A 563 11.25 9.11 47.30
CA LEU A 563 10.49 8.41 48.36
C LEU A 563 11.21 7.15 48.89
N ARG A 564 12.54 7.23 49.11
CA ARG A 564 13.17 6.37 50.12
C ARG A 564 13.22 7.14 51.45
N PRO A 565 12.63 6.62 52.54
CA PRO A 565 12.82 7.23 53.86
C PRO A 565 14.32 7.23 54.15
N ARG A 566 14.87 8.39 54.52
CA ARG A 566 16.19 8.48 55.15
C ARG A 566 16.15 7.58 56.39
N THR A 567 16.69 6.38 56.31
CA THR A 567 17.09 5.63 57.50
C THR A 567 18.20 6.44 58.15
N ARG A 568 17.86 7.07 59.28
CA ARG A 568 18.80 7.71 60.19
C ARG A 568 19.91 6.71 60.51
N ALA A 569 21.15 7.05 60.14
CA ALA A 569 22.30 6.53 60.83
C ALA A 569 22.23 7.01 62.29
N LEU A 570 22.10 6.07 63.23
CA LEU A 570 22.37 6.30 64.65
C LEU A 570 23.90 6.34 64.85
N PRO A 571 24.42 7.26 65.68
CA PRO A 571 25.85 7.35 65.95
C PRO A 571 26.31 6.23 66.89
N SER A 572 27.58 5.90 66.75
CA SER A 572 28.36 4.86 67.43
C SER A 572 28.19 4.74 68.94
N LEU A 573 28.11 3.50 69.42
CA LEU A 573 28.83 2.97 70.58
C LEU A 573 29.14 1.49 70.36
#